data_AF-M2RPK0-F1
#
_entry.id   AF-M2RPK0-F1
#
_cell.length_a   1.000
_cell.length_b   1.000
_cell.length_c   1.000
_cell.angle_alpha   90.00
_cell.angle_beta   90.00
_cell.angle_gamma   90.00
#
_symmetry.space_group_name_H-M   'P 1'
#
loop_
_entity.id
_entity.type
_entity.pdbx_description
1 polymer ?
#
loop_
_entity_poly.entity_id
_entity_poly.type
_entity_poly.pdbx_seq_one_letter_code
_entity_poly.pdbx_strand_id
1 'polypeptide(L)' 'YGNTLYAASIEGHEPGVKLLLDMGADVNAQSEQYNSALQAASFRGYDQVVRLILDADADVNAWSEQYSSAFYASYQE' A
#
# COMPACT_ATOMS: atom_id res chain seq x y z
N TYR A 1 -6.81 -11.31 6.90
CA TYR A 1 -6.75 -10.78 5.53
C TYR A 1 -5.38 -10.20 5.14
N GLY A 2 -4.38 -10.09 6.03
CA GLY A 2 -3.07 -9.47 5.73
C GLY A 2 -2.09 -10.25 4.85
N ASN A 3 -2.52 -11.33 4.17
CA ASN A 3 -1.61 -12.20 3.41
C ASN A 3 -1.85 -12.17 1.89
N THR A 4 -2.92 -11.50 1.42
CA THR A 4 -3.32 -11.54 0.01
C THR A 4 -2.47 -10.60 -0.85
N LEU A 5 -2.23 -9.37 -0.38
CA LEU A 5 -1.36 -8.41 -1.07
C LEU A 5 0.09 -8.93 -1.10
N TYR A 6 0.54 -9.47 0.04
CA TYR A 6 1.83 -10.14 0.13
C TYR A 6 1.94 -11.26 -0.92
N ALA A 7 1.01 -12.21 -0.98
CA ALA A 7 1.00 -13.30 -1.97
C ALA A 7 1.08 -12.79 -3.43
N ALA A 8 0.28 -11.77 -3.77
CA ALA A 8 0.34 -11.17 -5.10
C ALA A 8 1.69 -10.49 -5.38
N SER A 9 2.32 -9.88 -4.36
CA SER A 9 3.62 -9.23 -4.49
C SER A 9 4.80 -10.19 -4.61
N ILE A 10 4.79 -11.34 -3.91
CA ILE A 10 5.84 -12.38 -4.06
C ILE A 10 5.75 -13.11 -5.40
N GLU A 11 4.58 -13.18 -6.01
CA GLU A 11 4.37 -13.78 -7.34
C GLU A 11 4.60 -12.79 -8.48
N GLY A 12 4.77 -11.50 -8.20
CA GLY A 12 4.88 -10.46 -9.21
C GLY A 12 3.56 -10.22 -9.97
N HIS A 13 2.42 -10.58 -9.37
CA HIS A 13 1.11 -10.55 -10.02
C HIS A 13 0.53 -9.13 -10.02
N GLU A 14 1.02 -8.28 -10.93
CA GLU A 14 0.63 -6.86 -11.06
C GLU A 14 -0.89 -6.63 -11.06
N PRO A 15 -1.72 -7.37 -11.84
CA PRO A 15 -3.17 -7.17 -11.85
C PRO A 15 -3.82 -7.49 -10.50
N GLY A 16 -3.33 -8.54 -9.82
CA GLY A 16 -3.81 -8.91 -8.49
C GLY A 16 -3.45 -7.88 -7.44
N VAL A 17 -2.22 -7.34 -7.49
CA VAL A 17 -1.78 -6.24 -6.62
C VAL A 17 -2.68 -5.03 -6.83
N LYS A 18 -2.88 -4.59 -8.07
CA LYS A 18 -3.74 -3.44 -8.36
C LYS A 18 -5.17 -3.61 -7.86
N LEU A 19 -5.78 -4.76 -8.09
CA LEU A 19 -7.15 -5.04 -7.61
C LEU A 19 -7.25 -4.99 -6.09
N LEU A 20 -6.24 -5.51 -5.38
CA LEU A 20 -6.21 -5.49 -3.92
C LEU A 20 -6.04 -4.06 -3.39
N LEU A 21 -5.18 -3.26 -4.01
CA LEU A 21 -5.01 -1.84 -3.69
C LEU A 21 -6.31 -1.05 -3.91
N ASP A 22 -7.00 -1.28 -5.03
CA ASP A 22 -8.31 -0.68 -5.33
C ASP A 22 -9.40 -1.07 -4.31
N MET A 23 -9.27 -2.25 -3.69
CA MET A 23 -10.15 -2.70 -2.59
C MET A 23 -9.78 -2.13 -1.22
N GLY A 24 -8.74 -1.28 -1.13
CA GLY A 24 -8.26 -0.73 0.12
C GLY A 24 -7.46 -1.73 0.96
N ALA A 25 -6.76 -2.66 0.31
CA ALA A 25 -5.85 -3.55 1.03
C ALA A 25 -4.79 -2.73 1.76
N ASP A 26 -4.52 -3.13 3.01
CA ASP A 26 -3.48 -2.51 3.81
C ASP A 26 -2.09 -2.82 3.22
N VAL A 27 -1.49 -1.80 2.61
CA VAL A 27 -0.14 -1.83 2.03
C VAL A 27 0.95 -2.00 3.08
N ASN A 28 0.66 -1.64 4.32
CA ASN A 28 1.55 -1.74 5.47
C ASN A 28 1.34 -3.05 6.25
N ALA A 29 0.51 -3.97 5.76
CA ALA A 29 0.34 -5.28 6.35
C ALA A 29 1.68 -6.02 6.41
N GLN A 30 2.11 -6.33 7.64
CA GLN A 30 3.35 -7.03 7.91
C GLN A 30 3.12 -8.55 7.93
N SER A 31 4.12 -9.31 7.46
CA SER A 31 4.15 -10.77 7.60
C SER A 31 5.30 -11.19 8.52
N GLU A 32 5.27 -12.41 9.05
CA GLU A 32 6.39 -12.95 9.85
C GLU A 32 7.69 -13.10 9.04
N GLN A 33 7.60 -13.21 7.71
CA GLN A 33 8.73 -13.56 6.85
C GLN A 33 9.37 -12.34 6.16
N TYR A 34 8.57 -11.31 5.89
CA TYR A 34 9.01 -10.01 5.33
C TYR A 34 8.21 -8.88 5.98
N ASN A 35 8.86 -7.73 6.23
CA ASN A 35 8.20 -6.63 6.94
C ASN A 35 7.02 -6.03 6.17
N SER A 36 6.94 -6.19 4.83
CA SER A 36 5.80 -5.74 4.03
C SER A 36 5.77 -6.37 2.63
N ALA A 37 4.63 -6.26 1.94
CA ALA A 37 4.46 -6.62 0.54
C ALA A 37 5.45 -5.88 -0.39
N LEU A 38 5.78 -4.62 -0.05
CA LEU A 38 6.77 -3.81 -0.76
C LEU A 38 8.18 -4.41 -0.67
N GLN A 39 8.60 -4.88 0.52
CA GLN A 39 9.90 -5.54 0.70
C GLN A 39 9.97 -6.85 -0.09
N ALA A 40 8.89 -7.63 -0.12
CA ALA A 40 8.83 -8.87 -0.89
C ALA A 40 8.99 -8.62 -2.40
N ALA A 41 8.24 -7.66 -2.94
CA ALA A 41 8.35 -7.26 -4.35
C ALA A 41 9.74 -6.72 -4.69
N SER A 42 10.31 -5.90 -3.81
CA SER A 42 11.66 -5.32 -3.97
C SER A 42 12.74 -6.40 -3.95
N PHE A 43 12.64 -7.37 -3.04
CA PHE A 43 13.59 -8.48 -2.93
C PHE A 43 13.59 -9.39 -4.17
N ARG A 44 12.43 -9.55 -4.80
CA ARG A 44 12.28 -10.34 -6.04
C ARG A 44 12.62 -9.55 -7.31
N GLY A 45 12.78 -8.22 -7.22
CA GLY A 45 13.03 -7.35 -8.37
C GLY A 45 11.79 -7.04 -9.21
N TYR A 46 10.59 -7.06 -8.61
CA TYR A 46 9.34 -6.74 -9.30
C TYR A 46 9.07 -5.22 -9.27
N ASP A 47 9.82 -4.48 -10.07
CA ASP A 47 9.79 -3.00 -10.09
C ASP A 47 8.38 -2.42 -10.31
N GLN A 48 7.56 -3.06 -11.14
CA GLN A 48 6.20 -2.58 -11.40
C GLN A 48 5.27 -2.79 -10.22
N VAL A 49 5.38 -3.92 -9.52
CA VAL A 49 4.65 -4.16 -8.28
C VAL A 49 5.07 -3.15 -7.20
N VAL A 50 6.37 -2.88 -7.09
CA VAL A 50 6.91 -1.85 -6.18
C VAL A 50 6.29 -0.49 -6.47
N ARG A 51 6.24 -0.09 -7.76
CA ARG A 51 5.61 1.18 -8.16
C ARG A 51 4.12 1.23 -7.82
N LEU A 52 3.36 0.16 -8.09
CA LEU A 52 1.93 0.11 -7.76
C LEU A 52 1.68 0.30 -6.25
N ILE A 53 2.46 -0.37 -5.40
CA ILE A 53 2.31 -0.26 -3.94
C ILE A 53 2.68 1.14 -3.45
N LEU A 54 3.76 1.73 -3.99
CA LEU A 54 4.17 3.10 -3.63
C LEU A 54 3.14 4.15 -4.06
N ASP A 55 2.55 3.99 -5.24
CA ASP A 55 1.52 4.90 -5.76
C ASP A 55 0.26 4.86 -4.88
N ALA A 56 -0.15 3.67 -4.44
CA ALA A 56 -1.28 3.51 -3.53
C ALA A 56 -1.01 4.07 -2.13
N ASP A 57 0.18 3.87 -1.55
CA ASP A 57 0.53 4.46 -0.25
C ASP A 57 0.62 6.00 -0.33
N ALA A 58 1.09 6.54 -1.46
CA ALA A 58 1.10 7.99 -1.70
C ALA A 58 -0.32 8.58 -1.81
N ASP A 59 -1.26 7.89 -2.48
CA ASP A 59 -2.66 8.32 -2.58
C ASP A 59 -3.37 8.28 -1.22
N VAL A 60 -3.15 7.21 -0.43
CA VAL A 60 -3.65 7.11 0.96
C VAL A 60 -3.10 8.24 1.83
N ASN A 61 -1.80 8.55 1.73
CA ASN A 61 -1.18 9.64 2.48
C ASN A 61 -1.70 11.02 2.03
N ALA A 62 -1.90 11.25 0.73
CA ALA A 62 -2.47 12.49 0.20
C ALA A 62 -3.91 12.73 0.71
N TRP A 63 -4.72 11.67 0.80
CA TRP A 63 -6.04 11.73 1.42
C TRP A 63 -5.94 12.05 2.92
N SER A 64 -4.99 11.44 3.64
CA SER A 64 -4.80 11.67 5.06
C SER A 64 -4.33 13.11 5.39
N GLU A 65 -3.47 13.70 4.55
CA GLU A 65 -3.02 15.09 4.71
C GLU A 65 -4.15 16.09 4.48
N GLN A 66 -5.00 15.86 3.47
CA GLN A 66 -6.17 16.70 3.24
C GLN A 66 -7.20 16.59 4.38
N TYR A 67 -7.45 15.36 4.86
CA TYR A 67 -8.39 15.15 5.96
C TYR A 67 -7.86 15.73 7.28
N SER A 68 -6.56 15.60 7.55
CA SER A 68 -5.92 16.18 8.74
C SER A 68 -5.90 17.70 8.69
N SER A 69 -5.62 18.30 7.53
CA SER A 69 -5.66 19.75 7.34
C SER A 69 -7.08 20.31 7.52
N ALA A 70 -8.10 19.61 7.01
CA ALA A 70 -9.50 19.98 7.20
C ALA A 70 -9.93 19.87 8.68
N PHE A 71 -9.46 18.85 9.40
CA PHE A 71 -9.76 18.68 10.83
C PHE A 71 -9.04 19.72 11.71
N TYR A 72 -7.77 20.03 11.46
CA TYR A 72 -7.04 21.07 12.21
C TYR A 72 -7.59 22.49 11.96
N ALA A 73 -8.08 22.78 10.75
CA ALA A 73 -8.66 24.07 10.42
C ALA A 73 -9.96 24.35 11.19
N SER A 74 -10.75 23.32 11.53
CA SER A 74 -12.03 23.48 12.24
C SER A 74 -11.92 23.65 13.76
N TYR A 75 -10.72 23.49 14.34
CA TYR A 75 -10.48 23.67 15.78
C TYR A 75 -9.91 25.06 16.14
N GLN A 76 -9.75 25.95 15.17
CA GLN A 76 -9.33 27.35 15.40
C GLN A 76 -10.44 28.40 15.23
N GLU A 77 -11.71 27.99 15.18
CA GLU A 77 -12.86 28.90 15.09
C GLU A 77 -13.55 29.12 16.44
#